data_AF-A0A9N9NXD2-F1
#
_entry.id   AF-A0A9N9NXD2-F1
#
_cell.length_a   1.000
_cell.length_b   1.000
_cell.length_c   1.000
_cell.angle_alpha   90.00
_cell.angle_beta   90.00
_cell.angle_gamma   90.00
#
_symmetry.space_group_name_H-M   'P 1'
#
loop_
_entity.id
_entity.type
_entity.pdbx_description
1 polymer ?
#
loop_
_entity_poly.entity_id
_entity_poly.type
_entity_poly.pdbx_seq_one_letter_code
_entity_poly.pdbx_strand_id
1 'polypeptide(L)'
;LYPIFMDYRFPVLFATIYVVSVSLLNPNSNNVSRIVAMQKGLKPSTAKKSGGPMTTFVFLHNLALFVFSLATFVSVFPALLKNYSTHNLTDAYCDRDGSFWNDALGYWGYLFYLSKFYEVIDTIIILLKSRRSSLLQTYHHAGAMITMWSGINFKAAPIWIFVVFNSFIHSIMYAYYALTSVGVNPP
;
A
#
# COMPACT_ATOMS: atom_id res chain seq x y z
N LEU A 1 -9.03 -13.40 14.76
CA LEU A 1 -8.65 -12.15 14.06
C LEU A 1 -9.52 -11.89 12.83
N TYR A 2 -9.69 -12.86 11.92
CA TYR A 2 -10.59 -12.72 10.75
C TYR A 2 -11.96 -12.06 11.02
N PRO A 3 -12.78 -12.48 12.01
CA PRO A 3 -14.09 -11.85 12.25
C PRO A 3 -13.99 -10.38 12.67
N ILE A 4 -12.88 -9.96 13.27
CA ILE A 4 -12.65 -8.57 13.68
C ILE A 4 -12.32 -7.72 12.44
N PHE A 5 -11.40 -8.20 11.60
CA PHE A 5 -10.98 -7.48 10.39
C PHE A 5 -12.06 -7.43 9.31
N MET A 6 -13.02 -8.35 9.32
CA MET A 6 -14.12 -8.40 8.36
C MET A 6 -15.38 -7.67 8.84
N ASP A 7 -15.45 -7.23 10.10
CA ASP A 7 -16.50 -6.33 10.56
C ASP A 7 -16.29 -4.94 9.92
N TYR A 8 -17.31 -4.39 9.27
CA TYR A 8 -17.28 -3.07 8.62
C TYR A 8 -16.87 -1.94 9.57
N ARG A 9 -17.13 -2.11 10.88
CA ARG A 9 -16.75 -1.14 11.91
C ARG A 9 -15.24 -1.00 12.03
N PHE A 10 -14.50 -2.09 11.82
CA PHE A 10 -13.05 -2.11 11.98
C PHE A 10 -12.31 -1.20 10.98
N PRO A 11 -12.43 -1.38 9.64
CA PRO A 11 -11.74 -0.53 8.67
C PRO A 11 -12.21 0.93 8.74
N VAL A 12 -13.49 1.17 9.03
CA VAL A 12 -14.03 2.54 9.17
C VAL A 12 -13.44 3.22 10.41
N LEU A 13 -13.44 2.55 11.56
CA LEU A 13 -12.87 3.08 12.79
C LEU A 13 -11.37 3.32 12.63
N PHE A 14 -10.64 2.35 12.09
CA PHE A 14 -9.20 2.46 11.88
C PHE A 14 -8.85 3.59 10.91
N ALA A 15 -9.55 3.70 9.77
CA ALA A 15 -9.35 4.80 8.83
C ALA A 15 -9.68 6.16 9.45
N THR A 16 -10.74 6.24 10.27
CA THR A 16 -11.11 7.48 10.98
C THR A 16 -10.03 7.88 11.98
N ILE A 17 -9.56 6.94 12.81
CA ILE A 17 -8.46 7.17 13.75
C ILE A 17 -7.20 7.60 13.01
N TYR A 18 -6.87 6.94 11.90
CA TYR A 18 -5.73 7.29 11.06
C TYR A 18 -5.84 8.73 10.52
N VAL A 19 -6.96 9.10 9.89
CA VAL A 19 -7.17 10.45 9.33
C VAL A 19 -7.12 11.50 10.44
N VAL A 20 -7.78 11.27 11.57
CA VAL A 20 -7.77 12.20 12.72
C VAL A 20 -6.35 12.34 13.26
N SER A 21 -5.63 11.24 13.46
CA SER A 21 -4.25 11.24 13.96
C SER A 21 -3.33 12.01 13.02
N VAL A 22 -3.44 11.78 11.71
CA VAL A 22 -2.66 12.53 10.72
C VAL A 22 -3.04 14.00 10.76
N SER A 23 -4.32 14.37 10.79
CA SER A 23 -4.74 15.77 10.82
C SER A 23 -4.27 16.51 12.08
N LEU A 24 -4.21 15.85 13.23
CA LEU A 24 -3.73 16.43 14.50
C LEU A 24 -2.20 16.52 14.55
N LEU A 25 -1.51 15.50 14.05
CA LEU A 25 -0.05 15.41 14.13
C LEU A 25 0.66 16.03 12.91
N ASN A 26 -0.07 16.39 11.85
CA ASN A 26 0.53 16.99 10.66
C ASN A 26 1.13 18.35 11.06
N PRO A 27 2.47 18.50 11.05
CA PRO A 27 3.06 19.76 11.41
C PRO A 27 2.66 20.82 10.38
N ASN A 28 2.43 22.05 10.84
CA ASN A 28 2.20 23.20 9.96
C ASN A 28 3.54 23.69 9.37
N SER A 29 4.20 22.78 8.65
CA SER A 29 5.60 22.86 8.24
C SER A 29 5.69 23.08 6.73
N ASN A 30 6.52 24.05 6.33
CA ASN A 30 6.95 24.21 4.94
C ASN A 30 7.94 23.11 4.50
N ASN A 31 8.36 22.22 5.41
CA ASN A 31 9.25 21.11 5.11
C ASN A 31 8.46 19.98 4.44
N VAL A 32 8.29 20.13 3.14
CA VAL A 32 7.75 19.12 2.24
C VAL A 32 8.84 18.13 1.80
N SER A 33 8.45 17.00 1.21
CA SER A 33 9.42 16.06 0.63
C SER A 33 10.29 16.76 -0.43
N ARG A 34 11.51 16.26 -0.68
CA ARG A 34 12.45 16.85 -1.66
C ARG A 34 11.80 17.05 -3.03
N ILE A 35 10.99 16.08 -3.48
CA ILE A 35 10.28 16.13 -4.77
C ILE A 35 9.26 17.28 -4.79
N VAL A 36 8.45 17.40 -3.73
CA VAL A 36 7.45 18.47 -3.63
C VAL A 36 8.11 19.84 -3.46
N ALA A 37 9.25 19.91 -2.76
CA ALA A 37 10.04 21.14 -2.66
C ALA A 37 10.54 21.58 -4.04
N MET A 38 11.10 20.65 -4.82
CA MET A 38 11.57 20.92 -6.19
C MET A 38 10.42 21.34 -7.12
N GLN A 39 9.26 20.69 -7.07
CA GLN A 39 8.08 21.09 -7.85
C GLN A 39 7.56 22.49 -7.48
N LYS A 40 7.66 22.89 -6.21
CA LYS A 40 7.21 24.21 -5.72
C LYS A 40 8.29 25.29 -5.81
N GLY A 41 9.47 24.99 -6.37
CA GLY A 41 10.60 25.93 -6.40
C GLY A 41 11.14 26.28 -5.01
N LEU A 42 10.84 25.48 -3.98
CA LEU A 42 11.29 25.69 -2.61
C LEU A 42 12.65 25.02 -2.40
N LYS A 43 13.52 25.63 -1.58
CA LYS A 43 14.77 24.98 -1.15
C LYS A 43 14.40 23.69 -0.39
N PRO A 44 14.93 22.52 -0.79
CA PRO A 44 14.63 21.27 -0.10
C PRO A 44 15.13 21.39 1.34
N SER A 45 14.27 21.09 2.31
CA SER A 45 14.65 21.02 3.71
C SER A 45 15.86 20.08 3.85
N THR A 46 16.95 20.59 4.42
CA THR A 46 18.16 19.81 4.71
C THR A 46 17.76 18.63 5.57
N ALA A 47 17.72 17.43 4.99
CA ALA A 47 17.30 16.25 5.72
C ALA A 47 18.31 16.01 6.84
N LYS A 48 17.89 16.13 8.10
CA LYS A 48 18.69 15.63 9.23
C LYS A 48 19.00 14.15 8.94
N LYS A 49 20.29 13.79 8.90
CA LYS A 49 20.71 12.40 8.74
C LYS A 49 19.99 11.57 9.82
N SER A 50 19.16 10.61 9.42
CA SER A 50 18.50 9.73 10.38
C SER A 50 19.56 8.93 11.12
N GLY A 51 19.37 8.73 12.42
CA GLY A 51 20.25 7.85 13.20
C GLY A 51 20.29 6.44 12.60
N GLY A 52 21.41 5.74 12.74
CA GLY A 52 21.60 4.36 12.27
C GLY A 52 20.40 3.43 12.47
N PRO A 53 19.81 3.32 13.68
CA PRO A 53 18.68 2.41 13.91
C PRO A 53 17.42 2.78 13.13
N MET A 54 17.14 4.07 12.92
CA MET A 54 15.98 4.51 12.14
C MET A 54 16.18 4.20 10.65
N THR A 55 17.40 4.33 10.14
CA THR A 55 17.72 3.96 8.75
C THR A 55 17.56 2.45 8.54
N THR A 56 18.08 1.63 9.46
CA THR A 56 17.90 0.16 9.41
C THR A 56 16.44 -0.23 9.48
N PHE A 57 15.66 0.38 10.39
CA PHE A 57 14.22 0.14 10.48
C PHE A 57 13.49 0.46 9.17
N VAL A 58 13.74 1.64 8.59
CA VAL A 58 13.13 2.05 7.32
C VAL A 58 13.55 1.10 6.19
N PHE A 59 14.81 0.68 6.13
CA PHE A 59 15.27 -0.29 5.14
C PHE A 59 14.54 -1.63 5.28
N LEU A 60 14.49 -2.21 6.47
CA LEU A 60 13.83 -3.49 6.73
C LEU A 60 12.32 -3.41 6.46
N HIS A 61 11.68 -2.30 6.82
CA HIS A 61 10.27 -2.06 6.55
C HIS A 61 9.98 -2.05 5.04
N ASN A 62 10.74 -1.27 4.26
CA ASN A 62 10.59 -1.21 2.81
C ASN A 62 10.94 -2.54 2.15
N LEU A 63 11.96 -3.24 2.63
CA LEU A 63 12.34 -4.57 2.12
C LEU A 63 11.23 -5.60 2.36
N ALA A 64 10.62 -5.61 3.55
CA ALA A 64 9.51 -6.50 3.86
C ALA A 64 8.29 -6.22 2.95
N LEU A 65 7.96 -4.95 2.74
CA LEU A 65 6.87 -4.54 1.84
C LEU A 65 7.17 -4.86 0.37
N PHE A 66 8.43 -4.75 -0.06
CA PHE A 66 8.88 -5.20 -1.37
C PHE A 66 8.65 -6.71 -1.55
N VAL A 67 9.19 -7.53 -0.65
CA VAL A 67 9.08 -9.00 -0.72
C VAL A 67 7.62 -9.43 -0.69
N PHE A 68 6.81 -8.82 0.17
CA PHE A 68 5.37 -9.10 0.25
C PHE A 68 4.63 -8.74 -1.05
N SER A 69 4.90 -7.55 -1.60
CA SER A 69 4.25 -7.11 -2.84
C SER A 69 4.65 -7.97 -4.02
N LEU A 70 5.93 -8.35 -4.12
CA LEU A 70 6.43 -9.26 -5.16
C LEU A 70 5.81 -10.66 -5.02
N ALA A 71 5.74 -11.21 -3.80
CA ALA A 71 5.13 -12.51 -3.56
C ALA A 71 3.64 -12.52 -3.93
N THR A 72 2.92 -11.43 -3.62
CA THR A 72 1.51 -11.26 -4.01
C THR A 72 1.37 -11.23 -5.52
N PHE A 73 2.20 -10.45 -6.21
CA PHE A 73 2.16 -10.34 -7.67
C PHE A 73 2.46 -11.69 -8.35
N VAL A 74 3.55 -12.35 -7.95
CA VAL A 74 3.98 -13.64 -8.52
C VAL A 74 2.97 -14.76 -8.26
N SER A 75 2.19 -14.66 -7.19
CA SER A 75 1.17 -15.68 -6.87
C SER A 75 -0.16 -15.44 -7.58
N VAL A 76 -0.59 -14.18 -7.73
CA VAL A 76 -1.90 -13.84 -8.31
C VAL A 76 -1.84 -13.69 -9.83
N PHE A 77 -0.74 -13.17 -10.38
CA PHE A 77 -0.62 -12.90 -11.82
C PHE A 77 -0.66 -14.16 -12.70
N PRO A 78 0.05 -15.27 -12.38
CA PRO A 78 -0.07 -16.50 -13.16
C PRO A 78 -1.48 -17.11 -13.09
N ALA A 79 -2.12 -17.05 -11.91
CA ALA A 79 -3.50 -17.50 -11.73
C ALA A 79 -4.48 -16.66 -12.58
N LEU A 80 -4.25 -15.36 -12.70
CA LEU A 80 -4.99 -14.48 -13.60
C LEU A 80 -4.80 -14.91 -15.07
N LEU A 81 -3.55 -15.13 -15.51
CA LEU A 81 -3.27 -15.57 -16.88
C LEU A 81 -3.96 -16.89 -17.22
N LYS A 82 -3.92 -17.85 -16.29
CA LYS A 82 -4.61 -19.14 -16.41
C LYS A 82 -6.13 -18.95 -16.51
N ASN A 83 -6.71 -18.03 -15.74
CA ASN A 83 -8.15 -17.75 -15.81
C ASN A 83 -8.56 -17.18 -17.18
N TYR A 84 -7.77 -16.25 -17.71
CA TYR A 84 -7.99 -15.64 -19.04
C TYR A 84 -7.69 -16.59 -20.21
N SER A 85 -6.85 -17.62 -20.03
CA SER A 85 -6.61 -18.63 -21.07
C SER A 85 -7.68 -19.72 -21.12
N THR A 86 -8.44 -19.89 -20.04
CA THR A 86 -9.43 -20.99 -19.89
C THR A 86 -10.87 -20.55 -20.12
N HIS A 87 -11.18 -19.26 -19.92
CA HIS A 87 -12.53 -18.72 -20.04
C HIS A 87 -12.62 -17.59 -21.08
N ASN A 88 -13.83 -17.29 -21.54
CA ASN A 88 -14.09 -16.12 -22.37
C ASN A 88 -13.79 -14.82 -21.60
N LEU A 89 -13.53 -13.71 -22.30
CA LEU A 89 -13.15 -12.43 -21.67
C LEU A 89 -14.12 -11.98 -20.56
N THR A 90 -15.42 -12.09 -20.79
CA THR A 90 -16.46 -11.68 -19.82
C THR A 90 -16.47 -12.59 -18.60
N ASP A 91 -16.32 -13.90 -18.80
CA ASP A 91 -16.34 -14.90 -17.74
C ASP A 91 -15.06 -14.84 -16.90
N ALA A 92 -13.90 -14.62 -17.55
CA ALA A 92 -12.63 -14.38 -16.89
C ALA A 92 -12.61 -13.07 -16.10
N TYR A 93 -13.20 -12.00 -16.64
CA TYR A 93 -13.28 -10.70 -15.97
C TYR A 93 -14.19 -10.74 -14.75
N CYS A 94 -15.36 -11.36 -14.88
CA CYS A 94 -16.34 -11.48 -13.80
C CYS A 94 -16.03 -12.62 -12.82
N ASP A 95 -15.05 -13.48 -13.13
CA ASP A 95 -14.77 -14.73 -12.42
C ASP A 95 -16.07 -15.50 -12.09
N ARG A 96 -16.89 -15.74 -13.13
CA ARG A 96 -18.28 -16.23 -12.96
C ARG A 96 -18.34 -17.57 -12.22
N ASP A 97 -17.34 -18.41 -12.42
CA ASP A 97 -17.22 -19.74 -11.81
C ASP A 97 -16.44 -19.71 -10.48
N GLY A 98 -15.95 -18.53 -10.07
CA GLY A 98 -15.16 -18.33 -8.85
C GLY A 98 -13.81 -19.05 -8.85
N SER A 99 -13.36 -19.53 -10.01
CA SER A 99 -12.18 -20.36 -10.12
C SER A 99 -10.92 -19.59 -9.72
N PHE A 100 -10.83 -18.32 -10.13
CA PHE A 100 -9.69 -17.46 -9.81
C PHE A 100 -9.72 -16.99 -8.35
N TRP A 101 -10.92 -16.70 -7.82
CA TRP A 101 -11.13 -16.41 -6.40
C TRP A 101 -10.62 -17.53 -5.51
N ASN A 102 -10.99 -18.77 -5.82
CA ASN A 102 -10.66 -19.93 -5.00
C ASN A 102 -9.21 -20.39 -5.17
N ASP A 103 -8.59 -20.16 -6.34
CA ASP A 103 -7.20 -20.58 -6.61
C ASP A 103 -6.18 -19.65 -5.91
N ALA A 104 -6.25 -18.34 -6.15
CA ALA A 104 -5.25 -17.40 -5.63
C ALA A 104 -5.84 -16.10 -5.06
N LEU A 105 -6.85 -15.52 -5.73
CA LEU A 105 -7.26 -14.14 -5.46
C LEU A 105 -7.88 -13.96 -4.06
N GLY A 106 -8.64 -14.94 -3.56
CA GLY A 106 -9.28 -14.83 -2.24
C GLY A 106 -8.27 -14.79 -1.09
N TYR A 107 -7.31 -15.72 -1.10
CA TYR A 107 -6.28 -15.81 -0.06
C TYR A 107 -5.31 -14.62 -0.12
N TRP A 108 -4.72 -14.37 -1.30
CA TRP A 108 -3.77 -13.28 -1.48
C TRP A 108 -4.43 -11.91 -1.39
N GLY A 109 -5.67 -11.78 -1.85
CA GLY A 109 -6.47 -10.57 -1.69
C GLY A 109 -6.76 -10.24 -0.23
N TYR A 110 -7.03 -11.24 0.62
CA TYR A 110 -7.18 -11.01 2.05
C TYR A 110 -5.86 -10.59 2.72
N LEU A 111 -4.73 -11.22 2.38
CA LEU A 111 -3.43 -10.79 2.88
C LEU A 111 -3.07 -9.37 2.42
N PHE A 112 -3.37 -9.05 1.16
CA PHE A 112 -3.17 -7.73 0.59
C PHE A 112 -4.10 -6.68 1.22
N TYR A 113 -5.32 -7.05 1.64
CA TYR A 113 -6.16 -6.21 2.48
C TYR A 113 -5.49 -5.92 3.84
N LEU A 114 -4.97 -6.94 4.51
CA LEU A 114 -4.26 -6.75 5.78
C LEU A 114 -3.03 -5.85 5.63
N SER A 115 -2.32 -5.92 4.50
CA SER A 115 -1.15 -5.07 4.26
C SER A 115 -1.49 -3.58 4.25
N LYS A 116 -2.72 -3.18 3.90
CA LYS A 116 -3.14 -1.76 3.89
C LYS A 116 -3.12 -1.12 5.28
N PHE A 117 -3.38 -1.89 6.33
CA PHE A 117 -3.22 -1.40 7.71
C PHE A 117 -1.75 -1.27 8.09
N TYR A 118 -0.88 -2.13 7.57
CA TYR A 118 0.55 -2.08 7.81
C TYR A 118 1.23 -0.90 7.07
N GLU A 119 0.77 -0.58 5.85
CA GLU A 119 1.25 0.56 5.05
C GLU A 119 1.04 1.93 5.75
N VAL A 120 0.20 2.00 6.79
CA VAL A 120 0.06 3.22 7.62
C VAL A 120 1.37 3.58 8.33
N ILE A 121 2.27 2.62 8.55
CA ILE A 121 3.60 2.86 9.11
C ILE A 121 4.41 3.83 8.23
N ASP A 122 4.20 3.86 6.90
CA ASP A 122 4.86 4.85 6.02
C ASP A 122 4.51 6.28 6.43
N THR A 123 3.25 6.51 6.78
CA THR A 123 2.79 7.82 7.26
C THR A 123 3.38 8.14 8.63
N ILE A 124 3.47 7.14 9.51
CA ILE A 124 4.12 7.29 10.83
C ILE A 124 5.59 7.68 10.65
N ILE A 125 6.33 7.03 9.75
CA ILE A 125 7.73 7.34 9.44
C ILE A 125 7.88 8.79 8.96
N ILE A 126 6.95 9.28 8.12
CA ILE A 126 6.95 10.66 7.62
C ILE A 126 6.72 11.66 8.76
N LEU A 127 5.74 11.41 9.62
CA LEU A 127 5.43 12.26 10.77
C LEU A 127 6.58 12.27 11.79
N LEU A 128 7.20 11.11 12.07
CA LEU A 128 8.39 11.00 12.93
C LEU A 128 9.58 11.78 12.38
N LYS A 129 9.72 11.87 11.06
CA LYS A 129 10.72 12.72 10.39
C LYS A 129 10.34 14.20 10.37
N SER A 130 9.28 14.59 11.09
CA SER A 130 8.73 15.95 11.14
C SER A 130 8.41 16.52 9.76
N ARG A 131 8.04 15.64 8.82
CA ARG A 131 7.62 16.01 7.46
C ARG A 131 6.10 15.99 7.37
N ARG A 132 5.57 16.86 6.53
CA ARG A 132 4.12 16.92 6.28
C ARG A 132 3.68 15.72 5.44
N SER A 133 2.71 14.95 5.93
CA SER A 133 2.02 13.95 5.10
C SER A 133 1.11 14.66 4.10
N SER A 134 1.14 14.24 2.83
CA SER A 134 0.30 14.82 1.79
C SER A 134 -1.16 14.39 1.96
N LEU A 135 -2.10 15.23 1.48
CA LEU A 135 -3.51 14.86 1.43
C LEU A 135 -3.73 13.63 0.55
N LEU A 136 -2.98 13.52 -0.54
CA LEU A 136 -3.05 12.37 -1.45
C LEU A 136 -2.70 11.07 -0.72
N GLN A 137 -1.61 11.05 0.05
CA GLN A 137 -1.20 9.86 0.80
C GLN A 137 -2.24 9.47 1.85
N THR A 138 -2.72 10.44 2.62
CA THR A 138 -3.70 10.21 3.68
C THR A 138 -5.03 9.70 3.11
N TYR A 139 -5.53 10.35 2.06
CA TYR A 139 -6.77 9.94 1.39
C TYR A 139 -6.61 8.56 0.72
N HIS A 140 -5.47 8.31 0.07
CA HIS A 140 -5.20 7.04 -0.61
C HIS A 140 -5.17 5.86 0.37
N HIS A 141 -4.43 5.95 1.48
CA HIS A 141 -4.38 4.84 2.45
C HIS A 141 -5.73 4.63 3.15
N ALA A 142 -6.44 5.71 3.52
CA ALA A 142 -7.77 5.61 4.12
C ALA A 142 -8.79 4.95 3.17
N GLY A 143 -8.83 5.43 1.91
CA GLY A 143 -9.70 4.87 0.88
C GLY A 143 -9.34 3.43 0.53
N ALA A 144 -8.05 3.08 0.47
CA ALA A 144 -7.59 1.73 0.17
C ALA A 144 -8.06 0.73 1.23
N MET A 145 -8.02 1.07 2.52
CA MET A 145 -8.50 0.18 3.59
C MET A 145 -10.00 -0.14 3.44
N ILE A 146 -10.83 0.87 3.21
CA ILE A 146 -12.28 0.71 3.09
C ILE A 146 -12.65 -0.03 1.80
N THR A 147 -12.02 0.36 0.69
CA THR A 147 -12.28 -0.24 -0.63
C THR A 147 -11.88 -1.70 -0.66
N MET A 148 -10.69 -2.04 -0.13
CA MET A 148 -10.24 -3.43 -0.05
C MET A 148 -11.13 -4.27 0.85
N TRP A 149 -11.57 -3.75 1.99
CA TRP A 149 -12.55 -4.45 2.83
C TRP A 149 -13.83 -4.78 2.05
N SER A 150 -14.40 -3.78 1.35
CA SER A 150 -15.63 -4.00 0.56
C SER A 150 -15.42 -5.04 -0.54
N GLY A 151 -14.29 -4.98 -1.26
CA GLY A 151 -13.97 -5.91 -2.33
C GLY A 151 -13.79 -7.34 -1.84
N ILE A 152 -13.13 -7.53 -0.69
CA ILE A 152 -12.93 -8.86 -0.09
C ILE A 152 -14.22 -9.40 0.54
N ASN A 153 -14.99 -8.55 1.22
CA ASN A 153 -16.24 -8.96 1.89
C ASN A 153 -17.34 -9.36 0.91
N PHE A 154 -17.51 -8.59 -0.18
CA PHE A 154 -18.52 -8.89 -1.20
C PHE A 154 -18.02 -9.79 -2.32
N LYS A 155 -16.78 -10.30 -2.22
CA LYS A 155 -16.12 -11.08 -3.28
C LYS A 155 -16.24 -10.42 -4.66
N ALA A 156 -16.01 -9.11 -4.70
CA ALA A 156 -16.18 -8.34 -5.92
C ALA A 156 -15.13 -8.76 -6.95
N ALA A 157 -15.56 -9.31 -8.07
CA ALA A 157 -14.70 -9.70 -9.18
C ALA A 157 -13.63 -8.64 -9.55
N PRO A 158 -13.93 -7.33 -9.71
CA PRO A 158 -12.92 -6.36 -10.14
C PRO A 158 -11.80 -6.09 -9.13
N ILE A 159 -11.83 -6.68 -7.92
CA ILE A 159 -10.79 -6.49 -6.90
C ILE A 159 -9.42 -6.97 -7.37
N TRP A 160 -9.37 -7.93 -8.31
CA TRP A 160 -8.10 -8.43 -8.84
C TRP A 160 -7.26 -7.36 -9.54
N ILE A 161 -7.92 -6.37 -10.17
CA ILE A 161 -7.23 -5.25 -10.83
C ILE A 161 -6.44 -4.49 -9.76
N PHE A 162 -7.07 -4.19 -8.62
CA PHE A 162 -6.40 -3.54 -7.52
C PHE A 162 -5.25 -4.40 -6.97
N VAL A 163 -5.48 -5.69 -6.73
CA VAL A 163 -4.44 -6.57 -6.15
C VAL A 163 -3.23 -6.70 -7.09
N VAL A 164 -3.44 -7.01 -8.38
CA VAL A 164 -2.35 -7.28 -9.33
C VAL A 164 -1.58 -6.01 -9.68
N PHE A 165 -2.26 -4.94 -10.09
CA PHE A 165 -1.55 -3.73 -10.51
C PHE A 165 -0.93 -2.99 -9.33
N ASN A 166 -1.60 -2.94 -8.18
CA ASN A 166 -1.01 -2.29 -7.01
C ASN A 166 0.18 -3.08 -6.46
N SER A 167 0.11 -4.42 -6.37
CA SER A 167 1.25 -5.23 -5.93
C SER A 167 2.45 -5.11 -6.87
N PHE A 168 2.21 -5.02 -8.19
CA PHE A 168 3.27 -4.73 -9.17
C PHE A 168 3.93 -3.37 -8.91
N ILE A 169 3.15 -2.29 -8.87
CA ILE A 169 3.70 -0.94 -8.66
C ILE A 169 4.35 -0.81 -7.28
N HIS A 170 3.76 -1.41 -6.24
CA HIS A 170 4.33 -1.42 -4.89
C HIS A 170 5.65 -2.18 -4.84
N SER A 171 5.81 -3.28 -5.59
CA SER A 171 7.11 -3.95 -5.67
C SER A 171 8.22 -3.01 -6.20
N ILE A 172 7.92 -2.24 -7.24
CA ILE A 172 8.88 -1.28 -7.81
C ILE A 172 9.14 -0.13 -6.82
N MET A 173 8.08 0.45 -6.26
CA MET A 173 8.15 1.58 -5.34
C MET A 173 8.94 1.24 -4.06
N TYR A 174 8.65 0.10 -3.43
CA TYR A 174 9.35 -0.29 -2.21
C TYR A 174 10.79 -0.74 -2.47
N ALA A 175 11.09 -1.33 -3.63
CA ALA A 175 12.46 -1.55 -4.05
C ALA A 175 13.23 -0.23 -4.16
N TYR A 176 12.63 0.79 -4.77
CA TYR A 176 13.19 2.13 -4.85
C TYR A 176 13.40 2.76 -3.46
N TYR A 177 12.43 2.64 -2.55
CA TYR A 177 12.55 3.17 -1.18
C TYR A 177 13.59 2.41 -0.33
N ALA A 178 13.73 1.11 -0.50
CA ALA A 178 14.78 0.33 0.14
C ALA A 178 16.17 0.79 -0.35
N LEU A 179 16.37 0.94 -1.66
CA LEU A 179 17.63 1.40 -2.24
C LEU A 179 17.98 2.83 -1.81
N THR A 180 17.01 3.75 -1.85
CA THR A 180 17.24 5.13 -1.42
C THR A 180 17.51 5.25 0.09
N SER A 181 17.01 4.32 0.91
CA SER A 181 17.31 4.30 2.34
C SER A 181 18.77 3.95 2.66
N VAL A 182 19.44 3.17 1.79
CA VAL A 182 20.88 2.85 1.90
C VAL A 182 21.78 3.83 1.13
N GLY A 183 21.20 4.88 0.54
CA GLY A 183 21.93 5.95 -0.15
C GLY A 183 22.18 5.70 -1.64
N VAL A 184 21.65 4.61 -2.20
CA VAL A 184 21.65 4.38 -3.66
C VAL A 184 20.48 5.16 -4.24
N ASN A 185 20.73 6.06 -5.19
CA ASN A 185 19.66 6.77 -5.91
C ASN A 185 19.51 6.13 -7.29
N PRO A 186 18.54 5.24 -7.50
CA PRO A 186 18.20 4.76 -8.84
C PRO A 186 17.73 5.94 -9.70
N PRO A 187 18.00 5.90 -11.02
CA PRO A 187 17.59 6.95 -11.96
C PRO A 187 16.08 7.16 -12.02
#